data_AF-A0A965RRL9-F1
#
_entry.id   AF-A0A965RRL9-F1
#
_cell.length_a   1.000
_cell.length_b   1.000
_cell.length_c   1.000
_cell.angle_alpha   90.00
_cell.angle_beta   90.00
_cell.angle_gamma   90.00
#
_symmetry.space_group_name_H-M   'P 1'
#
loop_
_entity.id
_entity.type
_entity.pdbx_description
1 polymer ?
#
loop_
_entity_poly.entity_id
_entity_poly.type
_entity_poly.pdbx_seq_one_letter_code
_entity_poly.pdbx_strand_id
1 'polypeptide(L)'
;MTIASNIYNFSDYRDFLKDRYRQLKEADPVFSFRNFSKAAGFGSPNYLKLVMDGKRNLSFDAIAKFAKGLRLDNHESEFFRYMVEHNQCEHLPRKKVFEAKLMYLRELFKVKTLIPELYDYYHQWYHSAIREMVKKGAVKNDAATIAQSLVPAISEEEAKESIGLLQKLKFVACKGEMLEAVDTTEIDSQTAALSQKIHYEQMAELAAQSLYTQGPETQDFESMTLSLPMDKVAEVRRQIQELLLGIASNQTHNPTDSVYQLNIQFFAMTKPMVIEGGTTKQKEGEAA
;
A
#
# COMPACT_ATOMS: atom_id res chain seq x y z
N MET A 1 2.50 23.67 14.95
CA MET A 1 2.72 22.97 16.23
C MET A 1 3.84 21.97 16.00
N THR A 2 4.95 22.09 16.73
CA THR A 2 6.07 21.14 16.59
C THR A 2 5.77 19.94 17.49
N ILE A 3 5.28 18.86 16.89
CA ILE A 3 5.07 17.58 17.56
C ILE A 3 6.46 16.97 17.81
N ALA A 4 6.91 16.97 19.06
CA ALA A 4 8.28 16.57 19.42
C ALA A 4 8.54 15.06 19.29
N SER A 5 7.49 14.23 19.33
CA SER A 5 7.60 12.78 19.15
C SER A 5 6.56 12.28 18.16
N ASN A 6 7.02 11.50 17.19
CA ASN A 6 6.26 11.00 16.06
C ASN A 6 5.75 9.56 16.34
N ILE A 7 4.51 9.26 15.94
CA ILE A 7 3.86 7.96 16.12
C ILE A 7 4.72 6.78 15.62
N TYR A 8 5.49 6.97 14.55
CA TYR A 8 6.33 5.92 13.96
C TYR A 8 7.43 5.40 14.89
N ASN A 9 7.76 6.14 15.96
CA ASN A 9 8.76 5.73 16.96
C ASN A 9 8.18 4.82 18.06
N PHE A 10 6.87 4.59 18.08
CA PHE A 10 6.22 3.78 19.09
C PHE A 10 5.98 2.35 18.61
N SER A 11 6.10 1.39 19.53
CA SER A 11 5.72 -0.01 19.30
C SER A 11 4.53 -0.45 20.16
N ASP A 12 4.16 0.35 21.15
CA ASP A 12 2.97 0.16 21.99
C ASP A 12 2.04 1.37 21.83
N TYR A 13 0.79 1.09 21.43
CA TYR A 13 -0.18 2.14 21.18
C TYR A 13 -0.57 2.93 22.44
N ARG A 14 -0.51 2.35 23.64
CA ARG A 14 -0.86 3.04 24.89
C ARG A 14 0.21 4.02 25.29
N ASP A 15 1.48 3.69 25.06
CA ASP A 15 2.58 4.63 25.28
C ASP A 15 2.50 5.81 24.31
N PHE A 16 2.15 5.54 23.05
CA PHE A 16 1.80 6.61 22.10
C PHE A 16 0.63 7.46 22.61
N LEU A 17 -0.47 6.86 23.09
CA LEU A 17 -1.62 7.62 23.59
C LEU A 17 -1.25 8.54 24.76
N LYS A 18 -0.41 8.07 25.69
CA LYS A 18 0.09 8.87 26.82
C LYS A 18 0.92 10.06 26.35
N ASP A 19 1.80 9.84 25.39
CA ASP A 19 2.64 10.89 24.84
C ASP A 19 1.83 11.92 24.03
N ARG A 20 0.99 11.45 23.10
CA ARG A 20 0.12 12.30 22.28
C ARG A 20 -0.86 13.12 23.13
N TYR A 21 -1.44 12.53 24.17
CA TYR A 21 -2.29 13.26 25.11
C TYR A 21 -1.53 14.43 25.77
N ARG A 22 -0.30 14.18 26.23
CA ARG A 22 0.55 15.20 26.87
C ARG A 22 0.84 16.35 25.92
N GLN A 23 1.27 16.04 24.69
CA GLN A 23 1.56 17.04 23.66
C GLN A 23 0.31 17.89 23.32
N LEU A 24 -0.85 17.25 23.14
CA LEU A 24 -2.10 17.96 22.86
C LEU A 24 -2.55 18.81 24.05
N LYS A 25 -2.32 18.36 25.29
CA LYS A 25 -2.64 19.10 26.51
C LYS A 25 -1.74 20.31 26.72
N GLU A 26 -0.46 20.19 26.40
CA GLU A 26 0.51 21.28 26.44
C GLU A 26 0.20 22.33 25.37
N ALA A 27 -0.19 21.89 24.17
CA ALA A 27 -0.53 22.78 23.07
C ALA A 27 -1.93 23.44 23.21
N ASP A 28 -2.87 22.76 23.88
CA ASP A 28 -4.25 23.20 24.08
C ASP A 28 -4.68 22.88 25.52
N PRO A 29 -4.64 23.87 26.45
CA PRO A 29 -5.06 23.67 27.84
C PRO A 29 -6.52 23.22 27.99
N VAL A 30 -7.38 23.46 26.98
CA VAL A 30 -8.77 23.00 26.97
C VAL A 30 -8.84 21.50 26.67
N PHE A 31 -7.85 20.92 25.98
CA PHE A 31 -7.80 19.49 25.73
C PHE A 31 -7.87 18.71 27.05
N SER A 32 -8.75 17.73 27.14
CA SER A 32 -8.99 16.93 28.35
C SER A 32 -9.63 15.60 27.96
N PHE A 33 -9.65 14.60 28.87
CA PHE A 33 -10.31 13.33 28.57
C PHE A 33 -11.77 13.51 28.13
N ARG A 34 -12.50 14.41 28.82
CA ARG A 34 -13.89 14.75 28.49
C ARG A 34 -13.99 15.37 27.09
N ASN A 35 -13.14 16.34 26.77
CA ASN A 35 -13.19 17.04 25.49
C ASN A 35 -12.75 16.14 24.33
N PHE A 36 -11.77 15.28 24.55
CA PHE A 36 -11.42 14.20 23.64
C PHE A 36 -12.63 13.31 23.36
N SER A 37 -13.28 12.78 24.40
CA SER A 37 -14.43 11.88 24.24
C SER A 37 -15.56 12.55 23.47
N LYS A 38 -15.86 13.82 23.75
CA LYS A 38 -16.86 14.59 23.02
C LYS A 38 -16.50 14.74 21.54
N ALA A 39 -15.25 15.13 21.24
CA ALA A 39 -14.78 15.33 19.87
C ALA A 39 -14.73 14.02 19.05
N ALA A 40 -14.36 12.92 19.69
CA ALA A 40 -14.29 11.58 19.10
C ALA A 40 -15.66 10.87 19.01
N GLY A 41 -16.72 11.44 19.58
CA GLY A 41 -18.06 10.84 19.56
C GLY A 41 -18.24 9.66 20.52
N PHE A 42 -17.61 9.71 21.69
CA PHE A 42 -17.77 8.74 22.77
C PHE A 42 -18.70 9.27 23.86
N GLY A 43 -19.62 8.42 24.33
CA GLY A 43 -20.49 8.71 25.47
C GLY A 43 -19.77 8.70 26.82
N SER A 44 -18.65 7.97 26.95
CA SER A 44 -17.89 7.90 28.21
C SER A 44 -16.77 8.95 28.26
N PRO A 45 -16.77 9.90 29.22
CA PRO A 45 -15.76 10.95 29.34
C PRO A 45 -14.34 10.48 29.65
N ASN A 46 -14.18 9.23 30.11
CA ASN A 46 -12.91 8.68 30.60
C ASN A 46 -12.36 7.55 29.71
N TYR A 47 -12.93 7.33 28.52
CA TYR A 47 -12.56 6.18 27.72
C TYR A 47 -11.08 6.18 27.31
N LEU A 48 -10.55 7.33 26.87
CA LEU A 48 -9.13 7.49 26.56
C LEU A 48 -8.23 7.11 27.75
N LYS A 49 -8.56 7.61 28.95
CA LYS A 49 -7.81 7.27 30.17
C LYS A 49 -7.84 5.78 30.46
N LEU A 50 -9.01 5.14 30.38
CA LEU A 50 -9.13 3.70 30.61
C LEU A 50 -8.29 2.87 29.63
N VAL A 51 -8.20 3.31 28.37
CA VAL A 51 -7.36 2.65 27.36
C VAL A 51 -5.88 2.86 27.64
N MET A 52 -5.47 4.08 27.98
CA MET A 52 -4.09 4.42 28.36
C MET A 52 -3.61 3.64 29.59
N ASP A 53 -4.50 3.46 30.57
CA ASP A 53 -4.26 2.70 31.81
C ASP A 53 -4.31 1.17 31.58
N GLY A 54 -4.59 0.71 30.35
CA GLY A 54 -4.70 -0.72 30.02
C GLY A 54 -5.97 -1.41 30.54
N LYS A 55 -6.93 -0.64 31.07
CA LYS A 55 -8.21 -1.14 31.60
C LYS A 55 -9.23 -1.46 30.50
N ARG A 56 -9.00 -0.99 29.27
CA ARG A 56 -9.83 -1.29 28.09
C ARG A 56 -8.97 -1.43 26.83
N ASN A 57 -9.41 -2.32 25.94
CA ASN A 57 -8.93 -2.44 24.57
C ASN A 57 -9.78 -1.60 23.62
N LEU A 58 -9.27 -1.35 22.42
CA LEU A 58 -9.95 -0.66 21.34
C LEU A 58 -10.62 -1.67 20.39
N SER A 59 -11.91 -1.46 20.12
CA SER A 59 -12.59 -2.10 18.99
C SER A 59 -12.20 -1.43 17.67
N PHE A 60 -12.47 -2.09 16.53
CA PHE A 60 -12.23 -1.56 15.20
C PHE A 60 -12.85 -0.15 15.01
N ASP A 61 -14.13 0.01 15.34
CA ASP A 61 -14.81 1.31 15.25
C ASP A 61 -14.22 2.38 16.19
N ALA A 62 -13.72 1.95 17.35
CA ALA A 62 -13.10 2.86 18.30
C ALA A 62 -11.75 3.39 17.78
N ILE A 63 -11.00 2.60 17.00
CA ILE A 63 -9.72 3.03 16.44
C ILE A 63 -9.89 4.29 15.58
N ALA A 64 -10.84 4.28 14.63
CA ALA A 64 -11.10 5.42 13.76
C ALA A 64 -11.52 6.67 14.55
N LYS A 65 -12.37 6.50 15.57
CA LYS A 65 -12.77 7.59 16.48
C LYS A 65 -11.59 8.13 17.29
N PHE A 66 -10.70 7.26 17.77
CA PHE A 66 -9.48 7.66 18.47
C PHE A 66 -8.56 8.46 17.55
N ALA A 67 -8.31 7.98 16.33
CA ALA A 67 -7.48 8.68 15.36
C ALA A 67 -7.98 10.11 15.10
N LYS A 68 -9.31 10.26 14.88
CA LYS A 68 -9.96 11.58 14.77
C LYS A 68 -9.75 12.45 16.03
N GLY A 69 -10.02 11.90 17.21
CA GLY A 69 -9.88 12.63 18.47
C GLY A 69 -8.45 13.05 18.81
N LEU A 70 -7.46 12.27 18.36
CA LEU A 70 -6.02 12.53 18.50
C LEU A 70 -5.48 13.46 17.41
N ARG A 71 -6.33 13.89 16.48
CA ARG A 71 -6.00 14.75 15.34
C ARG A 71 -4.87 14.13 14.51
N LEU A 72 -5.00 12.85 14.16
CA LEU A 72 -4.07 12.14 13.30
C LEU A 72 -4.40 12.39 11.84
N ASP A 73 -3.37 12.52 11.00
CA ASP A 73 -3.55 12.48 9.55
C ASP A 73 -3.87 11.04 9.07
N ASN A 74 -4.11 10.86 7.76
CA ASN A 74 -4.49 9.56 7.22
C ASN A 74 -3.40 8.48 7.42
N HIS A 75 -2.12 8.83 7.31
CA HIS A 75 -1.01 7.89 7.44
C HIS A 75 -0.74 7.56 8.91
N GLU A 76 -0.77 8.56 9.77
CA GLU A 76 -0.71 8.37 11.23
C GLU A 76 -1.88 7.50 11.70
N SER A 77 -3.08 7.70 11.14
CA SER A 77 -4.28 6.91 11.44
C SER A 77 -4.12 5.45 11.03
N GLU A 78 -3.56 5.19 9.84
CA GLU A 78 -3.27 3.83 9.37
C GLU A 78 -2.23 3.15 10.26
N PHE A 79 -1.12 3.83 10.55
CA PHE A 79 -0.08 3.31 11.44
C PHE A 79 -0.65 3.02 12.83
N PHE A 80 -1.45 3.93 13.39
CA PHE A 80 -2.13 3.75 14.67
C PHE A 80 -3.01 2.51 14.66
N ARG A 81 -3.81 2.29 13.59
CA ARG A 81 -4.65 1.11 13.46
C ARG A 81 -3.82 -0.18 13.50
N TYR A 82 -2.78 -0.29 12.67
CA TYR A 82 -1.95 -1.50 12.66
C TYR A 82 -1.19 -1.70 13.98
N MET A 83 -0.80 -0.63 14.67
CA MET A 83 -0.15 -0.72 15.97
C MET A 83 -1.13 -1.30 17.01
N VAL A 84 -2.36 -0.79 17.05
CA VAL A 84 -3.42 -1.32 17.93
C VAL A 84 -3.72 -2.79 17.60
N GLU A 85 -3.93 -3.11 16.31
CA GLU A 85 -4.22 -4.47 15.87
C GLU A 85 -3.07 -5.43 16.21
N HIS A 86 -1.82 -5.01 16.00
CA HIS A 86 -0.63 -5.77 16.39
C HIS A 86 -0.57 -6.01 17.91
N ASN A 87 -0.73 -4.96 18.72
CA ASN A 87 -0.61 -5.06 20.17
C ASN A 87 -1.73 -5.91 20.79
N GLN A 88 -2.93 -5.92 20.19
CA GLN A 88 -4.08 -6.70 20.66
C GLN A 88 -4.21 -8.10 20.01
N CYS A 89 -3.33 -8.47 19.08
CA CYS A 89 -3.41 -9.76 18.38
C CYS A 89 -2.68 -10.87 19.14
N GLU A 90 -3.40 -11.96 19.44
CA GLU A 90 -2.83 -13.19 20.02
C GLU A 90 -2.43 -14.22 18.96
N HIS A 91 -3.06 -14.18 17.77
CA HIS A 91 -2.81 -15.13 16.69
C HIS A 91 -1.46 -14.88 16.02
N LEU A 92 -0.44 -15.65 16.38
CA LEU A 92 0.96 -15.44 15.98
C LEU A 92 1.17 -15.21 14.46
N PRO A 93 0.58 -16.00 13.53
CA PRO A 93 0.73 -15.72 12.11
C PRO A 93 0.20 -14.34 11.70
N ARG A 94 -0.94 -13.92 12.26
CA ARG A 94 -1.56 -12.63 11.95
C ARG A 94 -0.77 -11.49 12.57
N LYS A 95 -0.23 -11.70 13.77
CA LYS A 95 0.67 -10.75 14.44
C LYS A 95 1.93 -10.46 13.63
N LYS A 96 2.55 -11.49 13.02
CA LYS A 96 3.70 -11.32 12.13
C LYS A 96 3.37 -10.47 10.90
N VAL A 97 2.17 -10.59 10.34
CA VAL A 97 1.73 -9.73 9.22
C VAL A 97 1.66 -8.28 9.67
N PHE A 98 1.07 -8.00 10.83
CA PHE A 98 1.00 -6.63 11.36
C PHE A 98 2.38 -6.06 11.70
N GLU A 99 3.28 -6.87 12.27
CA GLU A 99 4.66 -6.48 12.54
C GLU A 99 5.39 -6.09 11.24
N ALA A 100 5.27 -6.91 10.20
CA ALA A 100 5.83 -6.60 8.88
C ALA A 100 5.25 -5.32 8.29
N LYS A 101 3.92 -5.11 8.42
CA LYS A 101 3.26 -3.87 7.99
C LYS A 101 3.75 -2.65 8.78
N LEU A 102 3.94 -2.75 10.08
CA LEU A 102 4.47 -1.65 10.91
C LEU A 102 5.91 -1.30 10.56
N MET A 103 6.78 -2.30 10.39
CA MET A 103 8.16 -2.08 9.94
C MET A 103 8.17 -1.40 8.57
N TYR A 104 7.32 -1.87 7.67
CA TYR A 104 7.17 -1.29 6.36
C TYR A 104 6.74 0.18 6.41
N LEU A 105 5.67 0.51 7.15
CA LEU A 105 5.20 1.89 7.28
C LEU A 105 6.24 2.82 7.93
N ARG A 106 7.10 2.32 8.83
CA ARG A 106 8.24 3.09 9.36
C ARG A 106 9.27 3.43 8.30
N GLU A 107 9.69 2.44 7.51
CA GLU A 107 10.64 2.69 6.42
C GLU A 107 10.04 3.62 5.37
N LEU A 108 8.76 3.43 5.07
CA LEU A 108 8.03 4.27 4.15
C LEU A 108 7.90 5.71 4.67
N PHE A 109 7.71 5.93 5.97
CA PHE A 109 7.75 7.27 6.56
C PHE A 109 9.13 7.93 6.43
N LYS A 110 10.22 7.16 6.54
CA LYS A 110 11.57 7.69 6.24
C LYS A 110 11.69 8.12 4.79
N VAL A 111 11.18 7.31 3.86
CA VAL A 111 11.11 7.67 2.43
C VAL A 111 10.31 8.96 2.23
N LYS A 112 9.13 9.09 2.84
CA LYS A 112 8.32 10.32 2.80
C LYS A 112 9.10 11.54 3.28
N THR A 113 9.93 11.38 4.30
CA THR A 113 10.74 12.47 4.85
C THR A 113 11.89 12.86 3.92
N LEU A 114 12.41 11.91 3.13
CA LEU A 114 13.52 12.12 2.21
C LEU A 114 13.07 12.62 0.83
N ILE A 115 12.01 12.01 0.27
CA ILE A 115 11.47 12.26 -1.08
C ILE A 115 9.93 12.19 -1.02
N PRO A 116 9.24 13.24 -0.52
CA PRO A 116 7.80 13.25 -0.30
C PRO A 116 6.98 12.95 -1.57
N GLU A 117 7.39 13.49 -2.71
CA GLU A 117 6.63 13.39 -3.96
C GLU A 117 6.63 11.96 -4.50
N LEU A 118 7.74 11.23 -4.33
CA LEU A 118 7.83 9.84 -4.77
C LEU A 118 7.05 8.91 -3.85
N TYR A 119 6.97 9.24 -2.56
CA TYR A 119 6.05 8.56 -1.63
C TYR A 119 4.60 8.73 -2.08
N ASP A 120 4.17 9.97 -2.35
CA ASP A 120 2.79 10.25 -2.74
C ASP A 120 2.42 9.51 -4.04
N TYR A 121 3.35 9.42 -5.00
CA TYR A 121 3.14 8.73 -6.27
C TYR A 121 2.72 7.26 -6.13
N TYR A 122 3.32 6.53 -5.20
CA TYR A 122 2.99 5.12 -4.99
C TYR A 122 1.87 4.90 -3.98
N HIS A 123 1.48 5.95 -3.23
CA HIS A 123 0.43 5.85 -2.24
C HIS A 123 -0.96 5.76 -2.86
N GLN A 124 -1.12 6.09 -4.14
CA GLN A 124 -2.39 5.94 -4.84
C GLN A 124 -2.19 5.31 -6.22
N TRP A 125 -2.97 4.25 -6.48
CA TRP A 125 -2.91 3.48 -7.71
C TRP A 125 -3.13 4.32 -8.98
N TYR A 126 -3.96 5.36 -8.89
CA TYR A 126 -4.36 6.17 -10.04
C TYR A 126 -3.23 7.04 -10.56
N HIS A 127 -2.18 7.32 -9.77
CA HIS A 127 -1.01 8.06 -10.26
C HIS A 127 -0.26 7.31 -11.36
N SER A 128 -0.06 6.00 -11.22
CA SER A 128 0.55 5.18 -12.27
C SER A 128 -0.36 5.02 -13.48
N ALA A 129 -1.67 4.86 -13.26
CA ALA A 129 -2.64 4.74 -14.36
C ALA A 129 -2.71 6.03 -15.21
N ILE A 130 -2.77 7.20 -14.57
CA ILE A 130 -2.80 8.50 -15.27
C ILE A 130 -1.47 8.75 -16.00
N ARG A 131 -0.33 8.39 -15.40
CA ARG A 131 0.98 8.48 -16.08
C ARG A 131 1.02 7.67 -17.37
N GLU A 132 0.62 6.40 -17.32
CA GLU A 132 0.58 5.55 -18.51
C GLU A 132 -0.45 6.05 -19.54
N MET A 133 -1.57 6.61 -19.08
CA MET A 133 -2.58 7.21 -19.95
C MET A 133 -2.04 8.40 -20.76
N VAL A 134 -1.15 9.19 -20.17
CA VAL A 134 -0.48 10.31 -20.85
C VAL A 134 0.71 9.83 -21.71
N LYS A 135 1.33 8.70 -21.35
CA LYS A 135 2.48 8.13 -22.08
C LYS A 135 2.11 7.48 -23.42
N LYS A 136 0.90 6.92 -23.54
CA LYS A 136 0.36 6.44 -24.83
C LYS A 136 0.09 7.57 -25.83
N GLY A 137 0.03 8.83 -25.38
CA GLY A 137 -0.02 10.02 -26.25
C GLY A 137 -0.66 11.22 -25.55
N ALA A 138 -0.57 12.40 -26.17
CA ALA A 138 -1.03 13.64 -25.55
C ALA A 138 -2.53 13.59 -25.21
N VAL A 139 -2.88 13.88 -23.96
CA VAL A 139 -4.26 13.86 -23.45
C VAL A 139 -4.69 15.28 -23.10
N LYS A 140 -5.93 15.66 -23.36
CA LYS A 140 -6.44 16.95 -22.90
C LYS A 140 -6.37 17.04 -21.37
N ASN A 141 -5.92 18.17 -20.84
CA ASN A 141 -5.87 18.44 -19.40
C ASN A 141 -7.29 18.72 -18.85
N ASP A 142 -8.13 17.70 -18.88
CA ASP A 142 -9.49 17.69 -18.37
C ASP A 142 -9.60 16.65 -17.25
N ALA A 143 -9.46 17.11 -16.02
CA ALA A 143 -9.47 16.26 -14.84
C ALA A 143 -10.77 15.47 -14.68
N ALA A 144 -11.92 16.02 -15.09
CA ALA A 144 -13.21 15.35 -14.97
C ALA A 144 -13.27 14.15 -15.94
N THR A 145 -12.84 14.35 -17.18
CA THR A 145 -12.75 13.28 -18.18
C THR A 145 -11.75 12.21 -17.76
N ILE A 146 -10.57 12.60 -17.27
CA ILE A 146 -9.55 11.66 -16.78
C ILE A 146 -10.12 10.84 -15.62
N ALA A 147 -10.75 11.48 -14.64
CA ALA A 147 -11.33 10.82 -13.47
C ALA A 147 -12.38 9.76 -13.84
N GLN A 148 -13.27 10.08 -14.79
CA GLN A 148 -14.32 9.17 -15.28
C GLN A 148 -13.79 8.04 -16.16
N SER A 149 -12.64 8.23 -16.81
CA SER A 149 -12.02 7.21 -17.67
C SER A 149 -11.32 6.09 -16.89
N LEU A 150 -11.06 6.31 -15.59
CA LEU A 150 -10.44 5.34 -14.71
C LEU A 150 -11.46 4.31 -14.20
N VAL A 151 -10.98 3.09 -13.91
CA VAL A 151 -11.80 1.99 -13.40
C VAL A 151 -11.12 1.41 -12.15
N PRO A 152 -11.66 1.61 -10.93
CA PRO A 152 -12.86 2.40 -10.63
C PRO A 152 -12.63 3.91 -10.89
N ALA A 153 -13.73 4.62 -11.16
CA ALA A 153 -13.68 6.06 -11.32
C ALA A 153 -13.27 6.73 -10.00
N ILE A 154 -12.46 7.78 -10.12
CA ILE A 154 -12.05 8.62 -8.98
C ILE A 154 -12.79 9.96 -9.02
N SER A 155 -12.61 10.78 -8.00
CA SER A 155 -13.11 12.16 -8.01
C SER A 155 -12.28 13.07 -8.93
N GLU A 156 -12.90 14.14 -9.41
CA GLU A 156 -12.20 15.17 -10.19
C GLU A 156 -11.05 15.79 -9.39
N GLU A 157 -11.21 15.93 -8.07
CA GLU A 157 -10.18 16.48 -7.19
C GLU A 157 -8.97 15.55 -7.09
N GLU A 158 -9.18 14.25 -6.90
CA GLU A 158 -8.08 13.25 -6.91
C GLU A 158 -7.33 13.26 -8.24
N ALA A 159 -8.04 13.43 -9.37
CA ALA A 159 -7.41 13.55 -10.67
C ALA A 159 -6.56 14.83 -10.79
N LYS A 160 -7.07 15.98 -10.32
CA LYS A 160 -6.31 17.25 -10.29
C LYS A 160 -5.05 17.14 -9.43
N GLU A 161 -5.18 16.57 -8.23
CA GLU A 161 -4.06 16.35 -7.32
C GLU A 161 -3.01 15.43 -7.96
N SER A 162 -3.46 14.35 -8.60
CA SER A 162 -2.59 13.43 -9.34
C SER A 162 -1.82 14.12 -10.47
N ILE A 163 -2.51 14.87 -11.33
CA ILE A 163 -1.88 15.59 -12.44
C ILE A 163 -0.83 16.58 -11.90
N GLY A 164 -1.17 17.32 -10.84
CA GLY A 164 -0.24 18.25 -10.18
C GLY A 164 0.99 17.54 -9.60
N LEU A 165 0.81 16.37 -8.99
CA LEU A 165 1.92 15.55 -8.48
C LEU A 165 2.83 15.05 -9.61
N LEU A 166 2.25 14.51 -10.69
CA LEU A 166 3.00 14.03 -11.85
C LEU A 166 3.81 15.14 -12.54
N GLN A 167 3.29 16.38 -12.53
CA GLN A 167 4.02 17.56 -12.99
C GLN A 167 5.19 17.92 -12.08
N LYS A 168 5.00 17.90 -10.74
CA LYS A 168 6.08 18.13 -9.77
C LYS A 168 7.20 17.11 -9.91
N LEU A 169 6.84 15.85 -10.12
CA LEU A 169 7.76 14.74 -10.38
C LEU A 169 8.39 14.77 -11.77
N LYS A 170 7.97 15.71 -12.65
CA LYS A 170 8.42 15.79 -14.04
C LYS A 170 8.17 14.50 -14.82
N PHE A 171 7.09 13.78 -14.50
CA PHE A 171 6.60 12.66 -15.29
C PHE A 171 5.65 13.13 -16.40
N VAL A 172 4.99 14.26 -16.20
CA VAL A 172 4.05 14.87 -17.15
C VAL A 172 4.32 16.37 -17.24
N ALA A 173 4.16 16.95 -18.43
CA ALA A 173 4.21 18.39 -18.66
C ALA A 173 2.88 18.87 -19.29
N CYS A 174 2.47 20.10 -18.99
CA CYS A 174 1.33 20.73 -19.65
C CYS A 174 1.83 21.66 -20.76
N LYS A 175 1.45 21.37 -22.01
CA LYS A 175 1.71 22.25 -23.16
C LYS A 175 0.37 22.75 -23.70
N GLY A 176 0.04 24.01 -23.37
CA GLY A 176 -1.29 24.56 -23.65
C GLY A 176 -2.36 23.79 -22.88
N GLU A 177 -3.35 23.23 -23.58
CA GLU A 177 -4.41 22.40 -23.01
C GLU A 177 -4.07 20.90 -22.97
N MET A 178 -2.87 20.49 -23.39
CA MET A 178 -2.49 19.08 -23.49
C MET A 178 -1.48 18.68 -22.42
N LEU A 179 -1.69 17.51 -21.83
CA LEU A 179 -0.74 16.79 -21.00
C LEU A 179 0.12 15.89 -21.89
N GLU A 180 1.44 15.98 -21.74
CA GLU A 180 2.41 15.15 -22.44
C GLU A 180 3.35 14.46 -21.45
N ALA A 181 3.69 13.21 -21.71
CA ALA A 181 4.64 12.50 -20.88
C ALA A 181 6.05 13.07 -21.08
N VAL A 182 6.82 13.10 -20.00
CA VAL A 182 8.22 13.46 -20.03
C VAL A 182 9.02 12.18 -19.82
N ASP A 183 9.95 11.89 -20.73
CA ASP A 183 10.88 10.77 -20.58
C ASP A 183 11.91 11.10 -19.49
N THR A 184 11.52 10.87 -18.24
CA THR A 184 12.40 10.90 -17.09
C THR A 184 12.78 9.46 -16.71
N THR A 185 14.06 9.14 -16.88
CA THR A 185 14.68 7.87 -16.45
C THR A 185 15.08 7.88 -14.96
N GLU A 186 14.95 9.02 -14.29
CA GLU A 186 15.32 9.21 -12.89
C GLU A 186 14.16 8.86 -11.96
N ILE A 187 13.84 7.58 -11.84
CA ILE A 187 13.22 7.08 -10.61
C ILE A 187 14.30 6.29 -9.90
N ASP A 188 14.73 6.78 -8.73
CA ASP A 188 15.69 6.06 -7.90
C ASP A 188 15.16 4.65 -7.59
N SER A 189 15.85 3.65 -8.15
CA SER A 189 15.50 2.23 -8.05
C SER A 189 15.37 1.73 -6.61
N GLN A 190 16.10 2.33 -5.66
CA GLN A 190 16.02 1.95 -4.24
C GLN A 190 14.75 2.46 -3.59
N THR A 191 14.38 3.72 -3.86
CA THR A 191 13.13 4.30 -3.38
C THR A 191 11.90 3.64 -4.03
N ALA A 192 12.00 3.26 -5.31
CA ALA A 192 10.97 2.48 -6.00
C ALA A 192 10.72 1.11 -5.32
N ALA A 193 11.77 0.41 -4.86
CA ALA A 193 11.65 -0.91 -4.25
C ALA A 193 10.89 -0.93 -2.92
N LEU A 194 11.01 0.14 -2.11
CA LEU A 194 10.25 0.30 -0.87
C LEU A 194 8.79 0.59 -1.17
N SER A 195 8.50 1.46 -2.14
CA SER A 195 7.11 1.81 -2.46
C SER A 195 6.37 0.78 -3.30
N GLN A 196 7.09 -0.17 -3.93
CA GLN A 196 6.51 -1.29 -4.70
C GLN A 196 5.55 -2.16 -3.89
N LYS A 197 5.75 -2.33 -2.57
CA LYS A 197 4.85 -3.17 -1.78
C LYS A 197 3.45 -2.58 -1.64
N ILE A 198 3.33 -1.26 -1.42
CA ILE A 198 2.01 -0.58 -1.46
C ILE A 198 1.39 -0.77 -2.82
N HIS A 199 2.17 -0.51 -3.86
CA HIS A 199 1.66 -0.64 -5.21
C HIS A 199 1.14 -2.06 -5.48
N TYR A 200 1.88 -3.11 -5.11
CA TYR A 200 1.42 -4.50 -5.24
C TYR A 200 0.18 -4.82 -4.41
N GLU A 201 0.09 -4.33 -3.17
CA GLU A 201 -1.09 -4.51 -2.33
C GLU A 201 -2.32 -3.83 -2.97
N GLN A 202 -2.19 -2.58 -3.40
CA GLN A 202 -3.23 -1.83 -4.08
C GLN A 202 -3.67 -2.49 -5.39
N MET A 203 -2.72 -2.91 -6.23
CA MET A 203 -3.05 -3.59 -7.49
C MET A 203 -3.74 -4.94 -7.23
N ALA A 204 -3.37 -5.67 -6.18
CA ALA A 204 -4.04 -6.91 -5.80
C ALA A 204 -5.47 -6.64 -5.29
N GLU A 205 -5.68 -5.58 -4.52
CA GLU A 205 -7.01 -5.16 -4.08
C GLU A 205 -7.90 -4.73 -5.26
N LEU A 206 -7.36 -3.96 -6.21
CA LEU A 206 -8.07 -3.59 -7.43
C LEU A 206 -8.43 -4.81 -8.28
N ALA A 207 -7.51 -5.77 -8.44
CA ALA A 207 -7.79 -7.02 -9.13
C ALA A 207 -8.89 -7.83 -8.41
N ALA A 208 -8.85 -7.91 -7.08
CA ALA A 208 -9.92 -8.57 -6.32
C ALA A 208 -11.29 -7.89 -6.51
N GLN A 209 -11.33 -6.56 -6.63
CA GLN A 209 -12.56 -5.80 -6.91
C GLN A 209 -13.05 -5.97 -8.35
N SER A 210 -12.14 -6.08 -9.34
CA SER A 210 -12.50 -6.19 -10.76
C SER A 210 -13.30 -7.45 -11.04
N LEU A 211 -13.05 -8.55 -10.30
CA LEU A 211 -13.82 -9.80 -10.37
C LEU A 211 -15.34 -9.58 -10.34
N TYR A 212 -15.81 -8.54 -9.65
CA TYR A 212 -17.23 -8.24 -9.48
C TYR A 212 -17.69 -6.98 -10.22
N THR A 213 -16.77 -6.18 -10.75
CA THR A 213 -17.08 -4.87 -11.34
C THR A 213 -16.76 -4.76 -12.82
N GLN A 214 -16.03 -5.72 -13.38
CA GLN A 214 -15.62 -5.74 -14.79
C GLN A 214 -16.15 -6.97 -15.53
N GLY A 215 -16.19 -6.90 -16.86
CA GLY A 215 -16.63 -7.98 -17.75
C GLY A 215 -15.46 -8.69 -18.44
N PRO A 216 -15.69 -9.83 -19.12
CA PRO A 216 -14.64 -10.63 -19.76
C PRO A 216 -13.86 -9.88 -20.87
N GLU A 217 -14.38 -8.77 -21.37
CA GLU A 217 -13.72 -7.92 -22.37
C GLU A 217 -12.55 -7.09 -21.79
N THR A 218 -12.53 -6.86 -20.48
CA THR A 218 -11.54 -5.97 -19.83
C THR A 218 -10.75 -6.63 -18.71
N GLN A 219 -11.11 -7.86 -18.33
CA GLN A 219 -10.36 -8.65 -17.36
C GLN A 219 -10.19 -10.09 -17.79
N ASP A 220 -9.04 -10.64 -17.42
CA ASP A 220 -8.75 -12.06 -17.51
C ASP A 220 -8.09 -12.51 -16.21
N PHE A 221 -8.62 -13.58 -15.61
CA PHE A 221 -8.15 -14.13 -14.35
C PHE A 221 -7.76 -15.59 -14.53
N GLU A 222 -6.48 -15.79 -14.77
CA GLU A 222 -5.89 -17.12 -14.79
C GLU A 222 -5.23 -17.44 -13.45
N SER A 223 -5.47 -18.66 -12.95
CA SER A 223 -4.82 -19.14 -11.73
C SER A 223 -4.51 -20.62 -11.82
N MET A 224 -3.37 -21.01 -11.27
CA MET A 224 -2.94 -22.40 -11.16
C MET A 224 -2.28 -22.63 -9.81
N THR A 225 -2.61 -23.76 -9.18
CA THR A 225 -1.90 -24.28 -8.01
C THR A 225 -1.12 -25.51 -8.41
N LEU A 226 0.20 -25.51 -8.23
CA LEU A 226 1.05 -26.62 -8.66
C LEU A 226 2.16 -26.95 -7.65
N SER A 227 2.65 -28.18 -7.73
CA SER A 227 3.80 -28.64 -6.95
C SER A 227 5.08 -28.50 -7.77
N LEU A 228 6.08 -27.86 -7.21
CA LEU A 228 7.38 -27.66 -7.84
C LEU A 228 8.51 -28.06 -6.89
N PRO A 229 9.54 -28.76 -7.39
CA PRO A 229 10.80 -28.86 -6.65
C PRO A 229 11.47 -27.48 -6.60
N MET A 230 12.21 -27.22 -5.51
CA MET A 230 12.77 -25.90 -5.19
C MET A 230 13.73 -25.37 -6.26
N ASP A 231 14.45 -26.27 -6.95
CA ASP A 231 15.38 -25.95 -8.03
C ASP A 231 14.67 -25.43 -9.30
N LYS A 232 13.39 -25.76 -9.51
CA LYS A 232 12.58 -25.27 -10.64
C LYS A 232 11.90 -23.95 -10.37
N VAL A 233 11.82 -23.49 -9.11
CA VAL A 233 11.24 -22.19 -8.75
C VAL A 233 12.01 -21.03 -9.41
N ALA A 234 13.33 -21.13 -9.50
CA ALA A 234 14.16 -20.10 -10.14
C ALA A 234 13.88 -20.00 -11.65
N GLU A 235 13.69 -21.14 -12.31
CA GLU A 235 13.39 -21.20 -13.73
C GLU A 235 12.01 -20.60 -14.06
N VAL A 236 10.98 -20.90 -13.26
CA VAL A 236 9.66 -20.28 -13.41
C VAL A 236 9.72 -18.76 -13.25
N ARG A 237 10.51 -18.26 -12.28
CA ARG A 237 10.70 -16.81 -12.10
C ARG A 237 11.34 -16.16 -13.32
N ARG A 238 12.33 -16.82 -13.95
CA ARG A 238 12.97 -16.35 -15.18
C ARG A 238 11.96 -16.27 -16.33
N GLN A 239 11.14 -17.32 -16.52
CA GLN A 239 10.12 -17.35 -17.56
C GLN A 239 9.07 -16.24 -17.39
N ILE A 240 8.65 -15.97 -16.14
CA ILE A 240 7.75 -14.85 -15.82
C ILE A 240 8.39 -13.52 -16.22
N GLN A 241 9.68 -13.31 -15.91
CA GLN A 241 10.38 -12.08 -16.29
C GLN A 241 10.47 -11.92 -17.82
N GLU A 242 10.76 -12.99 -18.54
CA GLU A 242 10.81 -12.97 -20.01
C GLU A 242 9.46 -12.67 -20.64
N LEU A 243 8.38 -13.24 -20.09
CA LEU A 243 7.01 -12.92 -20.49
C LEU A 243 6.71 -11.42 -20.31
N LEU A 244 7.02 -10.87 -19.13
CA LEU A 244 6.79 -9.46 -18.84
C LEU A 244 7.57 -8.53 -19.78
N LEU A 245 8.83 -8.84 -20.05
CA LEU A 245 9.66 -8.10 -21.00
C LEU A 245 9.11 -8.19 -22.44
N GLY A 246 8.65 -9.37 -22.85
CA GLY A 246 8.01 -9.58 -24.15
C GLY A 246 6.74 -8.74 -24.31
N ILE A 247 5.86 -8.74 -23.31
CA ILE A 247 4.63 -7.93 -23.32
C ILE A 247 4.97 -6.43 -23.36
N ALA A 248 5.91 -5.98 -22.54
CA ALA A 248 6.31 -4.57 -22.49
C ALA A 248 6.86 -4.06 -23.84
N SER A 249 7.51 -4.92 -24.62
CA SER A 249 8.02 -4.57 -25.95
C SER A 249 6.94 -4.35 -27.02
N ASN A 250 5.70 -4.81 -26.77
CA ASN A 250 4.56 -4.68 -27.69
C ASN A 250 3.69 -3.44 -27.42
N GLN A 251 4.09 -2.54 -26.52
CA GLN A 251 3.32 -1.35 -26.21
C GLN A 251 3.20 -0.40 -27.41
N THR A 252 2.00 0.11 -27.64
CA THR A 252 1.66 1.08 -28.68
C THR A 252 1.49 2.49 -28.10
N HIS A 253 1.81 3.51 -28.89
CA HIS A 253 1.56 4.91 -28.55
C HIS A 253 0.33 5.44 -29.28
N ASN A 254 -0.86 5.05 -28.82
CA ASN A 254 -2.12 5.59 -29.30
C ASN A 254 -2.97 6.13 -28.13
N PRO A 255 -3.37 7.42 -28.13
CA PRO A 255 -4.20 8.01 -27.09
C PRO A 255 -5.53 7.29 -26.81
N THR A 256 -6.06 6.51 -27.76
CA THR A 256 -7.32 5.79 -27.58
C THR A 256 -7.18 4.44 -26.87
N ASP A 257 -5.95 3.94 -26.68
CA ASP A 257 -5.72 2.62 -26.09
C ASP A 257 -6.09 2.60 -24.60
N SER A 258 -6.57 1.48 -24.07
CA SER A 258 -6.84 1.38 -22.63
C SER A 258 -5.56 1.03 -21.86
N VAL A 259 -5.44 1.55 -20.63
CA VAL A 259 -4.33 1.18 -19.73
C VAL A 259 -4.74 -0.08 -18.98
N TYR A 260 -3.95 -1.13 -19.11
CA TYR A 260 -4.13 -2.40 -18.41
C TYR A 260 -3.05 -2.58 -17.36
N GLN A 261 -3.45 -3.09 -16.19
CA GLN A 261 -2.54 -3.55 -15.16
C GLN A 261 -2.44 -5.08 -15.21
N LEU A 262 -1.22 -5.61 -15.41
CA LEU A 262 -0.95 -7.04 -15.31
C LEU A 262 -0.27 -7.34 -13.97
N ASN A 263 -0.87 -8.24 -13.19
CA ASN A 263 -0.32 -8.71 -11.93
C ASN A 263 0.03 -10.19 -12.02
N ILE A 264 1.28 -10.57 -11.77
CA ILE A 264 1.71 -11.98 -11.66
C ILE A 264 2.22 -12.21 -10.24
N GLN A 265 1.53 -13.06 -9.48
CA GLN A 265 1.85 -13.35 -8.09
C GLN A 265 2.25 -14.82 -7.95
N PHE A 266 3.53 -15.07 -7.68
CA PHE A 266 4.05 -16.42 -7.50
C PHE A 266 4.68 -16.54 -6.12
N PHE A 267 3.99 -17.26 -5.22
CA PHE A 267 4.39 -17.44 -3.83
C PHE A 267 4.14 -18.88 -3.38
N ALA A 268 4.91 -19.34 -2.40
CA ALA A 268 4.75 -20.68 -1.86
C ALA A 268 3.51 -20.76 -0.97
N MET A 269 2.62 -21.72 -1.25
CA MET A 269 1.46 -22.04 -0.39
C MET A 269 1.80 -23.06 0.71
N THR A 270 2.93 -23.76 0.57
CA THR A 270 3.42 -24.75 1.54
C THR A 270 4.94 -24.64 1.69
N LYS A 271 5.46 -25.13 2.81
CA LYS A 271 6.90 -25.41 2.96
C LYS A 271 7.17 -26.83 2.47
N PRO A 272 8.40 -27.14 2.00
CA PRO A 272 8.78 -28.53 1.72
C PRO A 272 8.52 -29.41 2.94
N MET A 273 7.83 -30.53 2.74
CA MET A 273 7.63 -31.52 3.80
C MET A 273 8.91 -32.34 3.94
N VAL A 274 9.51 -32.35 5.13
CA VAL A 274 10.58 -33.29 5.46
C VAL A 274 9.91 -34.62 5.80
N ILE A 275 10.08 -35.63 4.95
CA ILE A 275 9.60 -36.98 5.22
C ILE A 275 10.69 -37.69 6.04
N GLU A 276 10.52 -37.78 7.35
CA GLU A 276 11.34 -38.66 8.19
C GLU A 276 10.98 -40.12 7.87
N GLY A 277 11.91 -40.88 7.27
CA GLY A 277 11.77 -42.33 7.07
C GLY A 277 11.80 -42.85 5.62
N GLY A 278 12.02 -42.00 4.61
CA GLY A 278 12.14 -42.44 3.22
C GLY A 278 13.50 -43.08 2.92
N THR A 279 13.63 -44.39 3.18
CA THR A 279 14.78 -45.20 2.76
C THR A 279 14.96 -45.08 1.23
N THR A 280 15.83 -44.17 0.80
CA THR A 280 16.22 -44.10 -0.61
C THR A 280 17.22 -45.22 -0.82
N LYS A 281 16.74 -46.40 -1.23
CA LYS A 281 17.62 -47.41 -1.83
C LYS A 281 18.18 -46.79 -3.11
N GLN A 282 19.35 -46.16 -3.00
CA GLN A 282 20.22 -45.99 -4.15
C GLN A 282 20.47 -47.39 -4.71
N LYS A 283 20.06 -47.61 -5.96
CA LYS A 283 20.51 -48.75 -6.76
C LYS A 283 22.02 -48.63 -6.87
N GLU A 284 22.74 -49.39 -6.06
CA GLU A 284 24.10 -49.80 -6.42
C GLU A 284 23.96 -50.67 -7.67
N GLY A 285 24.58 -50.22 -8.75
CA GLY A 285 24.77 -51.04 -9.94
C GLY A 285 25.77 -52.13 -9.60
N GLU A 286 25.30 -53.38 -9.60
CA GLU A 286 26.19 -54.51 -9.83
C GLU A 286 26.45 -54.60 -11.33
N ALA A 287 27.62 -54.12 -11.71
CA ALA A 287 28.30 -54.60 -12.90
C ALA A 287 28.93 -55.96 -12.57
N ALA A 288 28.50 -56.98 -13.29
CA ALA A 288 29.30 -58.16 -13.64
C ALA A 288 28.80 -58.66 -15.00
#